data_AF-A0A0G4HR70-F1
#
_entry.id   AF-A0A0G4HR70-F1
#
_cell.length_a   1.000
_cell.length_b   1.000
_cell.length_c   1.000
_cell.angle_alpha   90.00
_cell.angle_beta   90.00
_cell.angle_gamma   90.00
#
_symmetry.space_group_name_H-M   'P 1'
#
loop_
_entity.id
_entity.type
_entity.pdbx_description
1 polymer ?
#
loop_
_entity_poly.entity_id
_entity_poly.type
_entity_poly.pdbx_seq_one_letter_code
_entity_poly.pdbx_strand_id
1 'polypeptide(L)'
;MSNKHMQLLQQRQEKRSEGAGGMKQPDMRTFFPTKDEAEAVVAPYAETHEKRIKCDMLTTDFLASAGWPHLIENEALRKLVKALNPRYDLPSIGKMQRLLLPTLKNEIILLIKDRLRKAATR
;
A
#
# COMPACT_ATOMS: atom_id res chain seq x y z
N MET A 1 -35.86 -18.22 -0.59
CA MET A 1 -35.12 -17.06 -1.11
C MET A 1 -35.95 -15.80 -0.81
N SER A 2 -35.44 -14.89 0.02
CA SER A 2 -36.21 -13.92 0.81
C SER A 2 -36.88 -12.80 -0.02
N ASN A 3 -38.20 -12.63 0.15
CA ASN A 3 -39.08 -11.66 -0.51
C ASN A 3 -38.66 -10.18 -0.31
N LYS A 4 -37.84 -9.91 0.71
CA LYS A 4 -37.30 -8.58 1.02
C LYS A 4 -36.32 -8.06 -0.03
N HIS A 5 -35.60 -8.96 -0.71
CA HIS A 5 -34.59 -8.54 -1.67
C HIS A 5 -35.22 -8.00 -2.97
N MET A 6 -36.37 -8.55 -3.34
CA MET A 6 -37.12 -8.15 -4.54
C MET A 6 -37.73 -6.75 -4.39
N GLN A 7 -38.30 -6.44 -3.21
CA GLN A 7 -38.82 -5.10 -2.92
C GLN A 7 -37.74 -4.01 -2.93
N LEU A 8 -36.53 -4.32 -2.45
CA LEU A 8 -35.41 -3.38 -2.41
C LEU A 8 -34.87 -3.08 -3.82
N LEU A 9 -34.95 -4.05 -4.73
CA LEU A 9 -34.62 -3.85 -6.14
C LEU A 9 -35.68 -3.03 -6.86
N GLN A 10 -36.96 -3.23 -6.53
CA GLN A 10 -38.05 -2.48 -7.14
C GLN A 10 -38.07 -1.00 -6.71
N GLN A 11 -37.85 -0.71 -5.42
CA GLN A 11 -37.67 0.67 -4.95
C GLN A 11 -36.47 1.38 -5.59
N ARG A 12 -35.38 0.65 -5.86
CA ARG A 12 -34.20 1.20 -6.55
C ARG A 12 -34.46 1.48 -8.04
N GLN A 13 -35.34 0.71 -8.68
CA GLN A 13 -35.76 0.95 -10.06
C GLN A 13 -36.71 2.15 -10.14
N GLU A 14 -37.69 2.26 -9.25
CA GLU A 14 -38.63 3.40 -9.20
C GLU A 14 -37.92 4.74 -8.97
N LYS A 15 -37.00 4.81 -8.01
CA LYS A 15 -36.20 6.03 -7.77
C LYS A 15 -35.28 6.40 -8.95
N ARG A 16 -35.00 5.46 -9.86
CA ARG A 16 -34.23 5.71 -11.08
C ARG A 16 -35.10 6.29 -12.20
N SER A 17 -36.41 6.04 -12.14
CA SER A 17 -37.38 6.45 -13.16
C SER A 17 -38.00 7.83 -12.91
N GLU A 18 -37.99 8.32 -11.67
CA GLU A 18 -38.56 9.63 -11.32
C GLU A 18 -37.68 10.83 -11.71
N GLY A 19 -36.44 10.60 -12.14
CA GLY A 19 -35.42 11.64 -12.38
C GLY A 19 -35.09 11.97 -13.84
N ALA A 20 -36.02 11.86 -14.79
CA ALA A 20 -35.69 12.12 -16.21
C ALA A 20 -36.79 12.84 -17.01
N GLY A 21 -37.49 13.79 -16.39
CA GLY A 21 -38.12 14.89 -17.12
C GLY A 21 -37.12 16.03 -17.31
N GLY A 22 -36.40 16.05 -18.44
CA GLY A 22 -35.51 17.15 -18.81
C GLY A 22 -34.08 16.72 -19.12
N MET A 23 -33.81 16.43 -20.39
CA MET A 23 -32.47 16.14 -20.88
C MET A 23 -31.54 17.35 -20.72
N LYS A 24 -30.52 17.24 -19.87
CA LYS A 24 -29.19 17.79 -20.15
C LYS A 24 -28.22 16.61 -20.17
N GLN A 25 -27.55 16.39 -21.30
CA GLN A 25 -26.45 15.43 -21.38
C GLN A 25 -25.44 15.76 -20.27
N PRO A 26 -25.03 14.80 -19.42
CA PRO A 26 -23.90 15.02 -18.54
C PRO A 26 -22.66 15.22 -19.42
N ASP A 27 -22.02 16.37 -19.26
CA ASP A 27 -20.78 16.72 -19.95
C ASP A 27 -19.75 15.61 -19.70
N MET A 28 -19.27 14.95 -20.76
CA MET A 28 -18.31 13.84 -20.64
C MET A 28 -17.00 14.26 -19.97
N ARG A 29 -16.76 15.57 -19.81
CA ARG A 29 -15.64 16.13 -19.05
C ARG A 29 -15.73 15.88 -17.54
N THR A 30 -16.88 15.50 -16.98
CA THR A 30 -16.99 15.19 -15.54
C THR A 30 -16.71 13.73 -15.19
N PHE A 31 -16.47 12.87 -16.18
CA PHE A 31 -16.20 11.45 -15.96
C PHE A 31 -14.71 11.10 -15.85
N PHE A 32 -13.85 11.94 -16.42
CA PHE A 32 -12.41 11.73 -16.39
C PHE A 32 -11.77 12.79 -15.48
N PRO A 33 -11.00 12.35 -14.46
CA PRO A 33 -10.28 13.29 -13.61
C PRO A 33 -9.43 14.22 -14.45
N THR A 34 -9.48 15.52 -14.16
CA THR A 34 -8.54 16.48 -14.77
C THR A 34 -7.11 16.12 -14.38
N LYS A 35 -6.10 16.56 -15.15
CA LYS A 35 -4.70 16.23 -14.88
C LYS A 35 -4.29 16.58 -13.44
N ASP A 36 -4.79 17.69 -12.93
CA ASP A 36 -4.57 18.14 -11.55
C ASP A 36 -5.30 17.28 -10.50
N GLU A 37 -6.48 16.75 -10.82
CA GLU A 37 -7.20 15.80 -9.95
C GLU A 37 -6.59 14.40 -9.96
N ALA A 38 -6.15 13.92 -11.12
CA ALA A 38 -5.40 12.67 -11.24
C ALA A 38 -4.07 12.77 -10.47
N GLU A 39 -3.38 13.89 -10.57
CA GLU A 39 -2.13 14.16 -9.84
C GLU A 39 -2.39 14.34 -8.33
N ALA A 40 -3.50 14.94 -7.92
CA ALA A 40 -3.91 15.03 -6.51
C ALA A 40 -4.35 13.68 -5.90
N VAL A 41 -4.84 12.73 -6.72
CA VAL A 41 -5.10 11.34 -6.29
C VAL A 41 -3.80 10.52 -6.23
N VAL A 42 -2.81 10.84 -7.08
CA VAL A 42 -1.53 10.14 -7.18
C VAL A 42 -0.48 10.64 -6.18
N ALA A 43 -0.46 11.93 -5.85
CA ALA A 43 0.54 12.54 -4.97
C ALA A 43 0.54 11.97 -3.53
N PRO A 44 -0.62 11.71 -2.87
CA PRO A 44 -0.66 11.00 -1.58
C PRO A 44 -0.20 9.54 -1.73
N TYR A 45 -0.37 8.94 -2.90
CA TYR A 45 -0.05 7.53 -3.17
C TYR A 45 1.45 7.31 -3.42
N ALA A 46 2.12 8.24 -4.09
CA ALA A 46 3.56 8.19 -4.33
C ALA A 46 4.36 8.41 -3.02
N GLU A 47 3.96 9.41 -2.22
CA GLU A 47 4.62 9.69 -0.94
C GLU A 47 4.40 8.55 0.08
N THR A 48 3.26 7.86 0.00
CA THR A 48 2.98 6.68 0.85
C THR A 48 3.74 5.43 0.39
N HIS A 49 4.00 5.26 -0.90
CA HIS A 49 4.72 4.08 -1.40
C HIS A 49 6.21 4.08 -1.03
N GLU A 50 6.90 5.22 -1.17
CA GLU A 50 8.31 5.32 -0.77
C GLU A 50 8.47 5.18 0.76
N LYS A 51 7.60 5.85 1.53
CA LYS A 51 7.54 5.68 3.00
C LYS A 51 7.25 4.23 3.38
N ARG A 52 6.38 3.52 2.64
CA ARG A 52 6.09 2.09 2.86
C ARG A 52 7.30 1.21 2.60
N ILE A 53 8.01 1.42 1.49
CA ILE A 53 9.23 0.67 1.18
C ILE A 53 10.27 0.87 2.28
N LYS A 54 10.48 2.13 2.69
CA LYS A 54 11.44 2.44 3.76
C LYS A 54 11.07 1.76 5.08
N CYS A 55 9.79 1.78 5.45
CA CYS A 55 9.33 1.12 6.67
C CYS A 55 9.48 -0.41 6.60
N ASP A 56 9.18 -1.01 5.44
CA ASP A 56 9.37 -2.45 5.19
C ASP A 56 10.84 -2.84 5.29
N MET A 57 11.75 -2.04 4.73
CA MET A 57 13.19 -2.26 4.83
C MET A 57 13.69 -2.16 6.26
N LEU A 58 13.33 -1.10 6.99
CA LEU A 58 13.74 -0.90 8.39
C LEU A 58 13.23 -2.02 9.30
N THR A 59 11.97 -2.42 9.12
CA THR A 59 11.38 -3.52 9.91
C THR A 59 12.08 -4.85 9.60
N THR A 60 12.40 -5.10 8.33
CA THR A 60 13.10 -6.31 7.93
C THR A 60 14.54 -6.33 8.45
N ASP A 61 15.24 -5.20 8.38
CA ASP A 61 16.60 -5.06 8.89
C ASP A 61 16.65 -5.27 10.41
N PHE A 62 15.74 -4.64 11.15
CA PHE A 62 15.59 -4.86 12.59
C PHE A 62 15.38 -6.34 12.94
N LEU A 63 14.40 -7.00 12.30
CA LEU A 63 14.12 -8.41 12.55
C LEU A 63 15.27 -9.33 12.13
N ALA A 64 15.93 -9.04 11.01
CA ALA A 64 17.07 -9.81 10.54
C ALA A 64 18.28 -9.66 11.49
N SER A 65 18.55 -8.43 11.95
CA SER A 65 19.64 -8.13 12.89
C SER A 65 19.44 -8.81 14.24
N ALA A 66 18.20 -8.94 14.70
CA ALA A 66 17.85 -9.67 15.92
C ALA A 66 17.82 -11.19 15.74
N GLY A 67 17.98 -11.71 14.51
CA GLY A 67 17.86 -13.14 14.21
C GLY A 67 16.42 -13.67 14.27
N TRP A 68 15.43 -12.78 14.14
CA TRP A 68 14.01 -13.09 14.28
C TRP A 68 13.15 -12.84 13.03
N PRO A 69 13.60 -13.18 11.80
CA PRO A 69 12.81 -12.94 10.59
C PRO A 69 11.45 -13.67 10.59
N HIS A 70 11.34 -14.78 11.34
CA HIS A 70 10.11 -15.55 11.50
C HIS A 70 9.02 -14.81 12.31
N LEU A 71 9.38 -13.81 13.12
CA LEU A 71 8.39 -13.04 13.90
C LEU A 71 7.51 -12.15 13.02
N ILE A 72 7.78 -12.06 11.72
CA ILE A 72 6.94 -11.29 10.81
C ILE A 72 5.48 -11.80 10.75
N GLU A 73 5.24 -13.07 11.09
CA GLU A 73 3.90 -13.65 11.19
C GLU A 73 3.31 -13.58 12.60
N ASN A 74 4.07 -13.11 13.59
CA ASN A 74 3.62 -13.06 14.96
C ASN A 74 2.45 -12.06 15.12
N GLU A 75 1.32 -12.55 15.64
CA GLU A 75 0.11 -11.76 15.79
C GLU A 75 0.25 -10.63 16.83
N ALA A 76 1.00 -10.85 17.91
CA ALA A 76 1.24 -9.80 18.90
C ALA A 76 2.09 -8.67 18.30
N LEU A 77 3.10 -9.00 17.49
CA LEU A 77 3.88 -8.03 16.74
C LEU A 77 3.00 -7.26 15.74
N ARG A 78 2.11 -7.95 15.02
CA ARG A 78 1.13 -7.32 14.10
C ARG A 78 0.24 -6.32 14.84
N LYS A 79 -0.31 -6.70 15.99
CA LYS A 79 -1.14 -5.82 16.83
C LYS A 79 -0.36 -4.61 17.34
N LEU A 80 0.87 -4.82 17.82
CA LEU A 80 1.75 -3.73 18.27
C LEU A 80 2.02 -2.74 17.13
N VAL A 81 2.42 -3.24 15.96
CA VAL A 81 2.68 -2.42 14.79
C VAL A 81 1.43 -1.65 14.36
N LYS A 82 0.25 -2.27 14.41
CA LYS A 82 -1.02 -1.62 14.10
C LYS A 82 -1.40 -0.53 15.10
N ALA A 83 -1.08 -0.72 16.39
CA ALA A 83 -1.27 0.29 17.42
C ALA A 83 -0.34 1.50 17.22
N LEU A 84 0.90 1.27 16.78
CA LEU A 84 1.87 2.33 16.50
C LEU A 84 1.56 3.07 15.20
N ASN A 85 1.12 2.35 14.16
CA ASN A 85 0.75 2.91 12.88
C ASN A 85 -0.44 2.15 12.28
N PRO A 86 -1.67 2.66 12.44
CA PRO A 86 -2.89 2.01 11.95
C PRO A 86 -2.93 1.80 10.43
N ARG A 87 -2.17 2.58 9.67
CA ARG A 87 -2.13 2.50 8.19
C ARG A 87 -1.04 1.57 7.67
N TYR A 88 -0.18 1.06 8.54
CA TYR A 88 0.90 0.16 8.16
C TYR A 88 0.55 -1.28 8.51
N ASP A 89 0.82 -2.18 7.57
CA ASP A 89 0.73 -3.62 7.78
C ASP A 89 2.10 -4.22 7.56
N LEU A 90 2.49 -5.15 8.43
CA LEU A 90 3.73 -5.89 8.28
C LEU A 90 3.78 -6.62 6.93
N PRO A 91 4.94 -6.64 6.26
CA PRO A 91 5.10 -7.40 5.02
C PRO A 91 4.82 -8.88 5.26
N SER A 92 4.35 -9.58 4.22
CA SER A 92 4.21 -11.03 4.27
C SER A 92 5.58 -11.71 4.25
N ILE A 93 5.66 -12.94 4.75
CA ILE A 93 6.90 -13.73 4.70
C ILE A 93 7.41 -13.89 3.25
N GLY A 94 6.49 -14.09 2.30
CA GLY A 94 6.83 -14.21 0.89
C GLY A 94 7.38 -12.92 0.27
N LYS A 95 6.96 -11.74 0.75
CA LYS A 95 7.54 -10.45 0.35
C LYS A 95 8.91 -10.25 1.01
N MET A 96 9.02 -10.58 2.30
CA MET A 96 10.26 -10.48 3.05
C MET A 96 11.37 -11.33 2.42
N GLN A 97 11.09 -12.61 2.15
CA GLN A 97 12.06 -13.55 1.60
C GLN A 97 12.44 -13.27 0.15
N ARG A 98 11.48 -12.93 -0.71
CA ARG A 98 11.74 -12.76 -2.15
C ARG A 98 12.26 -11.39 -2.52
N LEU A 99 11.92 -10.35 -1.76
CA LEU A 99 12.23 -8.97 -2.11
C LEU A 99 13.12 -8.29 -1.06
N LEU A 100 12.68 -8.24 0.20
CA LEU A 100 13.32 -7.37 1.20
C LEU A 100 14.69 -7.89 1.66
N LEU A 101 14.80 -9.18 1.98
CA LEU A 101 16.06 -9.79 2.41
C LEU A 101 17.14 -9.75 1.32
N PRO A 102 16.85 -10.10 0.04
CA PRO A 102 17.81 -9.92 -1.05
C PRO A 102 18.25 -8.47 -1.24
N THR A 103 17.33 -7.50 -1.16
CA THR A 103 17.65 -6.07 -1.29
C THR A 103 18.59 -5.62 -0.18
N LEU A 104 18.29 -5.94 1.09
CA LEU A 104 19.15 -5.61 2.23
C LEU A 104 20.55 -6.22 2.09
N LYS A 105 20.64 -7.49 1.68
CA LYS A 105 21.93 -8.14 1.41
C LYS A 105 22.72 -7.39 0.34
N ASN A 106 22.07 -6.95 -0.72
CA ASN A 106 22.73 -6.19 -1.80
C ASN A 106 23.23 -4.83 -1.30
N GLU A 107 22.45 -4.11 -0.50
CA GLU A 107 22.88 -2.83 0.10
C GLU A 107 24.09 -3.00 1.01
N ILE A 108 24.10 -4.05 1.85
CA ILE A 108 25.25 -4.37 2.71
C ILE A 108 26.50 -4.69 1.88
N ILE A 109 26.37 -5.51 0.83
CA ILE A 109 27.49 -5.83 -0.07
C ILE A 109 28.05 -4.56 -0.73
N LEU A 110 27.18 -3.66 -1.20
CA LEU A 110 27.59 -2.40 -1.81
C LEU A 110 28.31 -1.49 -0.79
N LEU A 111 27.78 -1.39 0.42
CA LEU A 111 28.40 -0.62 1.50
C LEU A 111 29.80 -1.15 1.84
N ILE A 112 29.95 -2.48 1.96
CA ILE A 112 31.25 -3.11 2.23
C ILE A 112 32.23 -2.84 1.09
N LYS A 113 31.80 -3.00 -0.17
CA LYS A 113 32.64 -2.71 -1.35
C LYS A 113 33.14 -1.27 -1.36
N ASP A 114 32.28 -0.31 -1.07
CA ASP A 114 32.65 1.11 -1.02
C ASP A 114 33.68 1.38 0.09
N ARG A 115 33.47 0.82 1.29
CA ARG A 115 34.41 0.95 2.40
C ARG A 115 35.78 0.34 2.08
N LEU A 116 35.81 -0.83 1.44
CA LEU A 116 37.06 -1.47 1.01
C LEU A 116 37.80 -0.63 -0.02
N ARG A 117 37.09 -0.08 -1.01
CA ARG A 117 37.70 0.81 -2.02
C ARG A 117 38.34 2.03 -1.37
N LYS A 118 37.63 2.69 -0.45
CA LYS A 118 38.14 3.86 0.29
C LYS A 118 39.36 3.54 1.15
N ALA A 119 39.40 2.33 1.72
CA ALA A 119 40.54 1.86 2.50
C ALA A 119 41.77 1.56 1.63
N ALA A 120 41.58 1.05 0.40
CA ALA A 120 42.66 0.71 -0.52
C ALA A 120 43.32 1.92 -1.20
N THR A 121 42.65 3.09 -1.19
CA THR A 121 43.18 4.35 -1.73
C THR A 121 43.88 5.24 -0.69
N ARG A 122 44.01 4.77 0.55
CA ARG A 122 44.81 5.40 1.62
C ARG A 122 46.18 4.75 1.70
#